data_AF-A0AAI8MM02-F1
#
_entry.id   AF-A0AAI8MM02-F1
#
_cell.length_a   1.000
_cell.length_b   1.000
_cell.length_c   1.000
_cell.angle_alpha   90.00
_cell.angle_beta   90.00
_cell.angle_gamma   90.00
#
_symmetry.space_group_name_H-M   'P 1'
#
loop_
_entity.id
_entity.type
_entity.pdbx_description
1 polymer ?
#
loop_
_entity_poly.entity_id
_entity_poly.type
_entity_poly.pdbx_seq_one_letter_code
_entity_poly.pdbx_strand_id
1 'polypeptide(L)'
;MCKKEILLQYMQYIKDEIPNCKLQSSSTCNAITEEKLPLLEYLDVLRVSMYGMDKQTYESVHKGSVKFERVWENIHRILDYPKRPYLSFNYVILKQNKHHIEQWKENWEKRVDEIQIWKPHNFGGFYDTLELQGLKDSIEIKPFTEAKDHPKCNRIYGRDMIIRENGEVSLCCFDPHRKFIMGNLHTQSLEQIQNGEPIKNVQRIFKENRVFSSNLICKVCDQITDRSDSLVYSNAPVEVGKTNNVAKRVNKNQKE
;
A
#
# COMPACT_ATOMS: atom_id res chain seq x y z
N MET A 1 28.24 6.29 13.40
CA MET A 1 27.44 6.08 12.16
C MET A 1 26.32 7.10 12.12
N CYS A 2 26.26 7.94 11.08
CA CYS A 2 25.19 8.92 10.91
C CYS A 2 23.91 8.18 10.50
N LYS A 3 22.89 8.15 11.37
CA LYS A 3 21.58 7.53 11.09
C LYS A 3 20.86 8.12 9.85
N LYS A 4 21.35 9.25 9.30
CA LYS A 4 20.71 10.00 8.22
C LYS A 4 20.75 9.31 6.85
N GLU A 5 21.61 8.30 6.65
CA GLU A 5 21.86 7.72 5.31
C GLU A 5 21.55 6.23 5.18
N ILE A 6 21.02 5.58 6.24
CA ILE A 6 20.82 4.12 6.24
C ILE A 6 19.94 3.62 5.10
N LEU A 7 18.94 4.42 4.68
CA LEU A 7 18.07 4.06 3.56
C LEU A 7 18.81 4.07 2.22
N LEU A 8 19.67 5.08 2.00
CA LEU A 8 20.50 5.15 0.80
C LEU A 8 21.43 3.94 0.73
N GLN A 9 22.07 3.62 1.85
CA GLN A 9 22.99 2.49 1.96
C GLN A 9 22.29 1.17 1.64
N TYR A 10 21.07 0.95 2.15
CA TYR A 10 20.31 -0.25 1.80
C TYR A 10 19.90 -0.30 0.33
N MET A 11 19.45 0.82 -0.24
CA MET A 11 19.09 0.87 -1.65
C MET A 11 20.30 0.61 -2.55
N GLN A 12 21.45 1.18 -2.21
CA GLN A 12 22.70 0.96 -2.93
C GLN A 12 23.15 -0.50 -2.80
N TYR A 13 23.21 -1.03 -1.59
CA TYR A 13 23.53 -2.45 -1.35
C TYR A 13 22.65 -3.39 -2.18
N ILE A 14 21.33 -3.16 -2.22
CA ILE A 14 20.42 -3.99 -3.02
C ILE A 14 20.72 -3.88 -4.51
N LYS A 15 21.03 -2.69 -5.03
CA LYS A 15 21.36 -2.51 -6.45
C LYS A 15 22.73 -3.09 -6.80
N ASP A 16 23.67 -3.12 -5.86
CA ASP A 16 25.00 -3.71 -6.08
C ASP A 16 24.92 -5.25 -6.08
N GLU A 17 24.23 -5.83 -5.09
CA GLU A 17 24.12 -7.29 -4.93
C GLU A 17 23.07 -7.92 -5.86
N ILE A 18 21.99 -7.19 -6.16
CA ILE A 18 20.88 -7.67 -6.98
C ILE A 18 20.48 -6.57 -7.99
N PRO A 19 21.28 -6.32 -9.04
CA PRO A 19 21.10 -5.18 -9.95
C PRO A 19 19.71 -5.08 -10.59
N ASN A 20 19.10 -6.22 -10.87
CA ASN A 20 17.77 -6.30 -11.48
C ASN A 20 16.61 -6.23 -10.47
N CYS A 21 16.90 -6.08 -9.18
CA CYS A 21 15.87 -5.95 -8.14
C CYS A 21 15.11 -4.63 -8.31
N LYS A 22 13.80 -4.73 -8.49
CA LYS A 22 12.92 -3.57 -8.60
C LYS A 22 12.63 -2.97 -7.23
N LEU A 23 13.00 -1.71 -7.04
CA LEU A 23 12.80 -1.00 -5.77
C LEU A 23 11.59 -0.07 -5.87
N GLN A 24 10.69 -0.20 -4.90
CA GLN A 24 9.53 0.67 -4.75
C GLN A 24 9.46 1.22 -3.33
N SER A 25 9.12 2.50 -3.21
CA SER A 25 8.79 3.13 -1.92
C SER A 25 7.40 3.76 -1.95
N SER A 26 6.80 3.96 -0.76
CA SER A 26 5.55 4.69 -0.57
C SER A 26 5.77 5.80 0.46
N SER A 27 5.36 7.03 0.14
CA SER A 27 5.67 8.20 0.97
C SER A 27 4.63 9.31 0.80
N THR A 28 4.49 10.16 1.82
CA THR A 28 3.81 11.47 1.68
C THR A 28 4.72 12.53 1.06
N CYS A 29 6.01 12.22 0.85
CA CYS A 29 7.05 13.13 0.37
C CYS A 29 7.38 14.30 1.33
N ASN A 30 6.75 14.39 2.51
CA ASN A 30 7.01 15.46 3.48
C ASN A 30 8.49 15.57 3.89
N ALA A 31 9.19 14.44 4.00
CA ALA A 31 10.58 14.39 4.48
C ALA A 31 11.64 14.29 3.37
N ILE A 32 11.26 14.42 2.09
CA ILE A 32 12.17 14.37 0.94
C ILE A 32 12.73 15.77 0.70
N THR A 33 13.81 16.09 1.39
CA THR A 33 14.61 17.32 1.23
C THR A 33 15.53 17.20 0.00
N GLU A 34 16.15 18.32 -0.43
CA GLU A 34 17.09 18.32 -1.56
C GLU A 34 18.24 17.32 -1.36
N GLU A 35 18.78 17.24 -0.14
CA GLU A 35 19.82 16.27 0.24
C GLU A 35 19.41 14.80 0.02
N LYS A 36 18.11 14.52 -0.08
CA LYS A 36 17.53 13.18 -0.25
C LYS A 36 17.03 12.90 -1.65
N LEU A 37 17.04 13.88 -2.56
CA LEU A 37 16.66 13.66 -3.96
C LEU A 37 17.50 12.56 -4.64
N PRO A 38 18.80 12.37 -4.35
CA PRO A 38 19.57 11.26 -4.93
C PRO A 38 18.99 9.86 -4.63
N LEU A 39 18.20 9.67 -3.55
CA LEU A 39 17.51 8.40 -3.28
C LEU A 39 16.57 7.98 -4.42
N LEU A 40 16.04 8.96 -5.16
CA LEU A 40 15.12 8.73 -6.26
C LEU A 40 15.77 7.94 -7.40
N GLU A 41 17.08 8.07 -7.60
CA GLU A 41 17.80 7.36 -8.66
C GLU A 41 17.77 5.83 -8.47
N TYR A 42 17.69 5.37 -7.21
CA TYR A 42 17.67 3.96 -6.86
C TYR A 42 16.26 3.35 -6.94
N LEU A 43 15.22 4.18 -6.94
CA LEU A 43 13.85 3.73 -7.03
C LEU A 43 13.46 3.48 -8.49
N ASP A 44 12.71 2.40 -8.71
CA ASP A 44 11.97 2.17 -9.95
C ASP A 44 10.59 2.84 -9.85
N VAL A 45 9.97 2.81 -8.67
CA VAL A 45 8.64 3.40 -8.41
C VAL A 45 8.62 4.16 -7.09
N LEU A 46 8.05 5.36 -7.09
CA LEU A 46 7.64 6.07 -5.88
C LEU A 46 6.12 6.23 -5.89
N ARG A 47 5.47 5.59 -4.91
CA ARG A 47 4.04 5.78 -4.65
C ARG A 47 3.86 6.96 -3.72
N VAL A 48 3.02 7.91 -4.11
CA VAL A 48 2.78 9.13 -3.32
C VAL A 48 1.36 9.11 -2.77
N SER A 49 1.23 9.22 -1.45
CA SER A 49 -0.07 9.39 -0.79
C SER A 49 -0.44 10.87 -0.81
N MET A 50 -1.22 11.28 -1.82
CA MET A 50 -1.62 12.67 -2.03
C MET A 50 -3.13 12.83 -1.80
N TYR A 51 -3.57 13.09 -0.57
CA TYR A 51 -4.99 12.97 -0.17
C TYR A 51 -5.77 14.30 -0.05
N GLY A 52 -5.39 15.33 -0.79
CA GLY A 52 -6.07 16.63 -0.77
C GLY A 52 -5.46 17.61 -1.75
N MET A 53 -6.17 18.71 -2.04
CA MET A 53 -5.72 19.78 -2.94
C MET A 53 -5.49 21.11 -2.22
N ASP A 54 -5.79 21.18 -0.92
CA ASP A 54 -5.49 22.32 -0.05
C ASP A 54 -4.95 21.85 1.30
N LYS A 55 -4.43 22.82 2.06
CA LYS A 55 -3.87 22.61 3.39
C LYS A 55 -4.86 22.01 4.37
N GLN A 56 -6.05 22.60 4.49
CA GLN A 56 -7.04 22.23 5.49
C GLN A 56 -7.44 20.75 5.32
N THR A 57 -7.77 20.36 4.10
CA THR A 57 -8.19 19.01 3.75
C THR A 57 -7.05 18.03 3.90
N TYR A 58 -5.88 18.32 3.31
CA TYR A 58 -4.74 17.40 3.35
C TYR A 58 -4.25 17.15 4.78
N GLU A 59 -4.10 18.20 5.59
CA GLU A 59 -3.66 18.07 6.98
C GLU A 59 -4.74 17.44 7.87
N SER A 60 -6.03 17.62 7.58
CA SER A 60 -7.11 16.95 8.31
C SER A 60 -7.11 15.42 8.11
N VAL A 61 -6.68 14.96 6.93
CA VAL A 61 -6.55 13.54 6.60
C VAL A 61 -5.29 12.96 7.24
N HIS A 62 -4.12 13.56 7.02
CA HIS A 62 -2.85 13.00 7.47
C HIS A 62 -2.59 13.19 8.96
N LYS A 63 -3.07 14.29 9.55
CA LYS A 63 -2.81 14.71 10.94
C LYS A 63 -1.31 14.76 11.29
N GLY A 64 -0.99 15.17 12.51
CA GLY A 64 0.39 15.17 13.02
C GLY A 64 1.31 16.20 12.36
N SER A 65 2.52 15.78 11.99
CA SER A 65 3.62 16.67 11.58
C SER A 65 3.74 16.89 10.07
N VAL A 66 2.85 16.30 9.26
CA VAL A 66 2.85 16.49 7.81
C VAL A 66 2.31 17.87 7.47
N LYS A 67 2.98 18.59 6.57
CA LYS A 67 2.62 19.95 6.14
C LYS A 67 2.34 19.99 4.65
N PHE A 68 1.16 20.47 4.27
CA PHE A 68 0.71 20.45 2.88
C PHE A 68 1.67 21.20 1.95
N GLU A 69 2.07 22.42 2.31
CA GLU A 69 2.92 23.26 1.49
C GLU A 69 4.29 22.59 1.25
N ARG A 70 4.85 21.98 2.30
CA ARG A 70 6.11 21.23 2.20
C ARG A 70 5.98 20.01 1.28
N VAL A 71 4.90 19.25 1.40
CA VAL A 71 4.61 18.12 0.51
C VAL A 71 4.46 18.60 -0.92
N TRP A 72 3.70 19.67 -1.13
CA TRP A 72 3.46 20.25 -2.45
C TRP A 72 4.78 20.67 -3.12
N GLU A 73 5.61 21.46 -2.44
CA GLU A 73 6.93 21.86 -2.94
C GLU A 73 7.82 20.64 -3.25
N ASN A 74 7.88 19.66 -2.35
CA ASN A 74 8.70 18.47 -2.56
C ASN A 74 8.22 17.64 -3.75
N ILE A 75 6.91 17.53 -3.97
CA ILE A 75 6.37 16.86 -5.16
C ILE A 75 6.82 17.58 -6.44
N HIS A 76 6.82 18.91 -6.47
CA HIS A 76 7.30 19.67 -7.64
C HIS A 76 8.79 19.45 -7.86
N ARG A 77 9.61 19.48 -6.79
CA ARG A 77 11.04 19.12 -6.88
C ARG A 77 11.26 17.70 -7.45
N ILE A 78 10.44 16.74 -7.04
CA ILE A 78 10.52 15.35 -7.55
C ILE A 78 10.09 15.29 -9.02
N LEU A 79 9.05 16.02 -9.42
CA LEU A 79 8.59 16.09 -10.81
C LEU A 79 9.67 16.64 -11.75
N ASP A 80 10.38 17.67 -11.30
CA ASP A 80 11.44 18.33 -12.07
C ASP A 80 12.78 17.58 -12.01
N TYR A 81 12.90 16.55 -11.17
CA TYR A 81 14.14 15.79 -11.03
C TYR A 81 14.36 14.87 -12.24
N PRO A 82 15.45 15.04 -13.02
CA PRO A 82 15.62 14.37 -14.33
C PRO A 82 15.58 12.84 -14.26
N LYS A 83 16.09 12.27 -13.17
CA LYS A 83 16.15 10.81 -12.93
C LYS A 83 15.08 10.31 -11.98
N ARG A 84 13.94 11.01 -11.89
CA ARG A 84 12.84 10.61 -11.00
C ARG A 84 12.33 9.19 -11.34
N PRO A 85 11.88 8.41 -10.33
CA PRO A 85 11.23 7.14 -10.57
C PRO A 85 9.87 7.35 -11.23
N TYR A 86 9.24 6.23 -11.62
CA TYR A 86 7.83 6.22 -11.99
C TYR A 86 6.98 6.66 -10.79
N LEU A 87 6.16 7.68 -10.97
CA LEU A 87 5.32 8.26 -9.94
C LEU A 87 3.90 7.70 -10.02
N SER A 88 3.50 7.00 -8.97
CA SER A 88 2.13 6.48 -8.81
C SER A 88 1.44 7.20 -7.66
N PHE A 89 0.57 8.14 -7.99
CA PHE A 89 -0.18 8.92 -7.01
C PHE A 89 -1.42 8.14 -6.59
N ASN A 90 -1.63 8.05 -5.28
CA ASN A 90 -2.73 7.32 -4.70
C ASN A 90 -3.63 8.29 -3.94
N TYR A 91 -4.93 8.10 -4.12
CA TYR A 91 -5.99 8.82 -3.44
C TYR A 91 -6.92 7.83 -2.75
N VAL A 92 -7.16 8.02 -1.45
CA VAL A 92 -8.19 7.25 -0.72
C VAL A 92 -9.35 8.19 -0.44
N ILE A 93 -10.55 7.77 -0.85
CA ILE A 93 -11.78 8.55 -0.67
C ILE A 93 -12.19 8.50 0.81
N LEU A 94 -12.14 9.66 1.45
CA LEU A 94 -12.51 9.87 2.85
C LEU A 94 -13.52 11.01 2.95
N LYS A 95 -14.28 11.06 4.05
CA LYS A 95 -15.27 12.11 4.30
C LYS A 95 -14.68 13.53 4.18
N GLN A 96 -13.42 13.68 4.60
CA GLN A 96 -12.72 14.96 4.61
C GLN A 96 -12.31 15.43 3.21
N ASN A 97 -12.08 14.53 2.26
CA ASN A 97 -11.44 14.87 1.00
C ASN A 97 -12.28 14.56 -0.24
N LYS A 98 -13.37 13.79 -0.13
CA LYS A 98 -14.19 13.35 -1.27
C LYS A 98 -14.64 14.45 -2.23
N HIS A 99 -14.75 15.69 -1.77
CA HIS A 99 -15.09 16.86 -2.60
C HIS A 99 -13.96 17.31 -3.53
N HIS A 100 -12.72 16.85 -3.34
CA HIS A 100 -11.56 17.16 -4.19
C HIS A 100 -11.27 16.13 -5.28
N ILE A 101 -12.06 15.06 -5.43
CA ILE A 101 -11.74 13.95 -6.35
C ILE A 101 -11.49 14.43 -7.78
N GLU A 102 -12.43 15.21 -8.35
CA GLU A 102 -12.32 15.68 -9.74
C GLU A 102 -11.13 16.64 -9.92
N GLN A 103 -11.02 17.65 -9.05
CA GLN A 103 -9.90 18.60 -9.07
C GLN A 103 -8.54 17.89 -8.94
N TRP A 104 -8.45 16.89 -8.06
CA TRP A 104 -7.25 16.10 -7.85
C TRP A 104 -6.89 15.28 -9.09
N LYS A 105 -7.90 14.60 -9.68
CA LYS A 105 -7.74 13.81 -10.90
C LYS A 105 -7.24 14.70 -12.04
N GLU A 106 -7.95 15.78 -12.34
CA GLU A 106 -7.59 16.71 -13.42
C GLU A 106 -6.18 17.29 -13.25
N ASN A 107 -5.79 17.63 -12.02
CA ASN A 107 -4.45 18.16 -11.76
C ASN A 107 -3.36 17.11 -11.98
N TRP A 108 -3.49 15.89 -11.43
CA TRP A 108 -2.38 14.94 -11.41
C TRP A 108 -2.32 14.02 -12.61
N GLU A 109 -3.45 13.70 -13.24
CA GLU A 109 -3.55 12.71 -14.32
C GLU A 109 -2.57 12.94 -15.48
N LYS A 110 -2.33 14.21 -15.83
CA LYS A 110 -1.41 14.61 -16.91
C LYS A 110 0.00 14.95 -16.42
N ARG A 111 0.23 14.98 -15.11
CA ARG A 111 1.49 15.44 -14.48
C ARG A 111 2.33 14.30 -13.92
N VAL A 112 1.72 13.16 -13.61
CA VAL A 112 2.41 11.96 -13.10
C VAL A 112 2.15 10.76 -13.99
N ASP A 113 2.93 9.70 -13.83
CA ASP A 113 2.87 8.55 -14.72
C ASP A 113 1.64 7.66 -14.44
N GLU A 114 1.16 7.62 -13.19
CA GLU A 114 -0.04 6.87 -12.79
C GLU A 114 -0.79 7.56 -11.65
N ILE A 115 -2.13 7.55 -11.73
CA ILE A 115 -3.01 7.89 -10.62
C ILE A 115 -3.95 6.73 -10.31
N GLN A 116 -4.28 6.57 -9.03
CA GLN A 116 -5.27 5.60 -8.57
C GLN A 116 -6.15 6.21 -7.48
N ILE A 117 -7.46 6.05 -7.61
CA ILE A 117 -8.47 6.51 -6.66
C ILE A 117 -9.18 5.29 -6.09
N TRP A 118 -9.07 5.10 -4.77
CA TRP A 118 -9.52 3.92 -4.06
C TRP A 118 -10.56 4.26 -3.00
N LYS A 119 -11.53 3.37 -2.80
CA LYS A 119 -12.29 3.28 -1.56
C LYS A 119 -11.39 2.76 -0.43
N PRO A 120 -11.62 3.15 0.84
CA PRO A 120 -10.80 2.69 1.95
C PRO A 120 -10.93 1.18 2.16
N HIS A 121 -9.84 0.59 2.68
CA HIS A 121 -9.80 -0.78 3.18
C HIS A 121 -10.08 -0.79 4.68
N ASN A 122 -10.76 -1.82 5.18
CA ASN A 122 -11.06 -1.99 6.61
C ASN A 122 -9.88 -2.50 7.47
N PHE A 123 -8.75 -2.86 6.85
CA PHE A 123 -7.56 -3.43 7.51
C PHE A 123 -7.92 -4.60 8.46
N GLY A 124 -8.63 -5.62 7.97
CA GLY A 124 -8.98 -6.75 8.83
C GLY A 124 -9.92 -6.36 9.98
N GLY A 125 -10.84 -5.43 9.71
CA GLY A 125 -11.88 -4.98 10.62
C GLY A 125 -11.46 -3.91 11.64
N PHE A 126 -10.27 -3.31 11.50
CA PHE A 126 -9.85 -2.20 12.37
C PHE A 126 -10.53 -0.87 12.03
N TYR A 127 -11.01 -0.70 10.80
CA TYR A 127 -11.68 0.52 10.38
C TYR A 127 -13.07 0.23 9.81
N ASP A 128 -14.03 1.07 10.16
CA ASP A 128 -15.33 1.14 9.50
C ASP A 128 -15.19 1.97 8.22
N THR A 129 -15.18 1.29 7.07
CA THR A 129 -15.00 1.95 5.76
C THR A 129 -16.15 2.88 5.38
N LEU A 130 -17.35 2.64 5.89
CA LEU A 130 -18.50 3.52 5.63
C LEU A 130 -18.37 4.79 6.48
N GLU A 131 -17.98 4.65 7.74
CA GLU A 131 -17.68 5.81 8.58
C GLU A 131 -16.55 6.68 8.01
N LEU A 132 -15.47 6.05 7.52
CA LEU A 132 -14.36 6.75 6.88
C LEU A 132 -14.80 7.56 5.66
N GLN A 133 -15.80 7.09 4.90
CA GLN A 133 -16.37 7.79 3.75
C GLN A 133 -17.51 8.76 4.13
N GLY A 134 -17.99 8.70 5.37
CA GLY A 134 -19.16 9.45 5.83
C GLY A 134 -20.46 8.94 5.21
N LEU A 135 -20.61 7.62 5.10
CA LEU A 135 -21.73 6.92 4.47
C LEU A 135 -22.48 5.97 5.43
N LYS A 136 -22.10 5.91 6.70
CA LYS A 136 -22.62 4.95 7.69
C LYS A 136 -24.14 5.01 7.83
N ASP A 137 -24.73 6.20 7.78
CA ASP A 137 -26.17 6.41 7.93
C ASP A 137 -26.95 6.28 6.60
N SER A 138 -26.23 6.14 5.48
CA SER A 138 -26.80 6.15 4.12
C SER A 138 -26.85 4.77 3.46
N ILE A 139 -26.21 3.77 4.07
CA ILE A 139 -26.07 2.44 3.48
C ILE A 139 -26.39 1.40 4.56
N GLU A 140 -27.40 0.57 4.29
CA GLU A 140 -27.68 -0.59 5.12
C GLU A 140 -26.58 -1.64 4.90
N ILE A 141 -25.85 -1.96 5.96
CA ILE A 141 -24.81 -3.00 5.92
C ILE A 141 -25.51 -4.34 5.98
N LYS A 142 -25.50 -5.07 4.86
CA LYS A 142 -25.73 -6.53 4.94
C LYS A 142 -24.56 -7.12 5.72
N PRO A 143 -24.81 -7.79 6.86
CA PRO A 143 -23.72 -8.41 7.59
C PRO A 143 -23.02 -9.40 6.65
N PHE A 144 -21.74 -9.65 6.90
CA PHE A 144 -21.02 -10.78 6.31
C PHE A 144 -21.63 -12.10 6.84
N THR A 145 -22.90 -12.35 6.51
CA THR A 145 -23.61 -13.58 6.80
C THR A 145 -23.26 -14.54 5.68
N GLU A 146 -22.48 -15.58 6.02
CA GLU A 146 -22.27 -16.78 5.19
C GLU A 146 -22.32 -16.47 3.70
N ALA A 147 -21.35 -15.67 3.22
CA ALA A 147 -21.30 -15.38 1.80
C ALA A 147 -21.26 -16.74 1.10
N LYS A 148 -22.23 -16.97 0.21
CA LYS A 148 -22.30 -18.14 -0.69
C LYS A 148 -21.02 -18.28 -1.55
N ASP A 149 -20.12 -17.31 -1.44
CA ASP A 149 -18.80 -17.24 -2.03
C ASP A 149 -17.73 -17.84 -1.10
N HIS A 150 -17.01 -18.83 -1.62
CA HIS A 150 -15.79 -19.32 -1.01
C HIS A 150 -14.80 -18.15 -0.79
N PRO A 151 -14.39 -17.85 0.46
CA PRO A 151 -13.49 -16.74 0.72
C PRO A 151 -12.16 -16.95 0.01
N LYS A 152 -11.68 -15.94 -0.73
CA LYS A 152 -10.46 -16.04 -1.55
C LYS A 152 -9.51 -14.90 -1.22
N CYS A 153 -8.24 -15.23 -1.01
CA CYS A 153 -7.20 -14.22 -0.86
C CYS A 153 -5.90 -14.73 -1.46
N ASN A 154 -5.44 -14.11 -2.54
CA ASN A 154 -4.21 -14.54 -3.23
C ASN A 154 -2.95 -14.36 -2.36
N ARG A 155 -3.00 -13.52 -1.33
CA ARG A 155 -1.85 -13.26 -0.44
C ARG A 155 -1.46 -14.47 0.41
N ILE A 156 -2.37 -15.42 0.66
CA ILE A 156 -2.06 -16.64 1.41
C ILE A 156 -1.26 -17.67 0.59
N TYR A 157 -1.28 -17.52 -0.74
CA TYR A 157 -0.51 -18.35 -1.68
C TYR A 157 0.61 -17.54 -2.34
N GLY A 158 0.64 -16.23 -2.11
CA GLY A 158 1.60 -15.31 -2.67
C GLY A 158 2.93 -15.31 -1.92
N ARG A 159 3.96 -14.78 -2.58
CA ARG A 159 5.28 -14.51 -1.97
C ARG A 159 5.34 -13.13 -1.29
N ASP A 160 4.21 -12.43 -1.20
CA ASP A 160 4.14 -11.10 -0.59
C ASP A 160 4.17 -11.24 0.94
N MET A 161 5.36 -11.17 1.53
CA MET A 161 5.55 -11.20 2.98
C MET A 161 5.90 -9.81 3.51
N ILE A 162 5.51 -9.55 4.75
CA ILE A 162 5.86 -8.31 5.43
C ILE A 162 6.90 -8.63 6.49
N ILE A 163 8.16 -8.27 6.21
CA ILE A 163 9.23 -8.27 7.20
C ILE A 163 9.11 -6.98 8.01
N ARG A 164 8.97 -7.11 9.32
CA ARG A 164 8.85 -5.99 10.26
C ARG A 164 10.22 -5.58 10.79
N GLU A 165 10.28 -4.40 11.39
CA GLU A 165 11.51 -3.79 11.87
C GLU A 165 12.22 -4.58 12.98
N ASN A 166 11.49 -5.45 13.69
CA ASN A 166 12.00 -6.34 14.74
C ASN A 166 12.25 -7.79 14.24
N GLY A 167 12.31 -7.99 12.93
CA GLY A 167 12.55 -9.30 12.31
C GLY A 167 11.33 -10.21 12.25
N GLU A 168 10.19 -9.85 12.85
CA GLU A 168 8.94 -10.60 12.71
C GLU A 168 8.45 -10.58 11.26
N VAL A 169 7.90 -11.70 10.81
CA VAL A 169 7.34 -11.83 9.46
C VAL A 169 5.83 -12.02 9.57
N SER A 170 5.07 -11.08 9.02
CA SER A 170 3.60 -11.15 8.93
C SER A 170 3.12 -11.59 7.55
N LEU A 171 1.95 -12.23 7.54
CA LEU A 171 1.29 -12.69 6.31
C LEU A 171 0.84 -11.55 5.39
N CYS A 172 0.41 -10.42 5.96
CA CYS A 172 -0.24 -9.36 5.19
C CYS A 172 0.03 -7.98 5.81
N CYS A 173 0.14 -6.95 4.96
CA CYS A 173 0.28 -5.56 5.41
C CYS A 173 -1.01 -5.00 6.03
N PHE A 174 -2.14 -5.68 5.82
CA PHE A 174 -3.44 -5.30 6.38
C PHE A 174 -3.65 -5.76 7.83
N ASP A 175 -2.61 -6.29 8.47
CA ASP A 175 -2.55 -6.56 9.90
C ASP A 175 -1.59 -5.57 10.59
N PRO A 176 -1.95 -4.28 10.74
CA PRO A 176 -1.05 -3.29 11.34
C PRO A 176 -0.70 -3.62 12.80
N HIS A 177 -1.58 -4.33 13.51
CA HIS A 177 -1.44 -4.66 14.93
C HIS A 177 -0.82 -6.03 15.20
N ARG A 178 -0.26 -6.69 14.18
CA ARG A 178 0.52 -7.94 14.35
C ARG A 178 -0.31 -9.08 14.96
N LYS A 179 -1.61 -9.13 14.69
CA LYS A 179 -2.48 -10.23 15.15
C LYS A 179 -2.07 -11.58 14.59
N PHE A 180 -1.33 -11.61 13.48
CA PHE A 180 -0.81 -12.84 12.88
C PHE A 180 0.66 -12.69 12.45
N ILE A 181 1.53 -13.38 13.20
CA ILE A 181 2.96 -13.53 12.92
C ILE A 181 3.23 -14.95 12.44
N MET A 182 3.97 -15.08 11.33
CA MET A 182 4.34 -16.37 10.74
C MET A 182 5.67 -16.91 11.27
N GLY A 183 6.55 -16.04 11.76
CA GLY A 183 7.86 -16.40 12.28
C GLY A 183 8.74 -15.18 12.50
N ASN A 184 10.02 -15.39 12.80
CA ASN A 184 10.99 -14.32 13.04
C ASN A 184 12.35 -14.65 12.40
N LEU A 185 12.93 -13.68 11.68
CA LEU A 185 14.21 -13.83 10.98
C LEU A 185 15.43 -13.96 11.90
N HIS A 186 15.29 -13.65 13.18
CA HIS A 186 16.33 -13.89 14.17
C HIS A 186 16.46 -15.38 14.55
N THR A 187 15.44 -16.19 14.28
CA THR A 187 15.40 -17.61 14.68
C THR A 187 15.17 -18.56 13.51
N GLN A 188 14.66 -18.08 12.37
CA GLN A 188 14.27 -18.90 11.22
C GLN A 188 14.67 -18.21 9.91
N SER A 189 15.03 -18.99 8.89
CA SER A 189 15.20 -18.46 7.54
C SER A 189 13.83 -18.08 6.92
N LEU A 190 13.83 -17.21 5.91
CA LEU A 190 12.60 -16.88 5.17
C LEU A 190 11.92 -18.12 4.58
N GLU A 191 12.71 -19.07 4.08
CA GLU A 191 12.20 -20.33 3.53
C GLU A 191 11.51 -21.20 4.60
N GLN A 192 12.08 -21.28 5.81
CA GLN A 192 11.47 -21.98 6.93
C GLN A 192 10.14 -21.34 7.35
N ILE A 193 10.08 -20.01 7.36
CA ILE A 193 8.85 -19.27 7.68
C ILE A 193 7.78 -19.50 6.60
N GLN A 194 8.15 -19.42 5.31
CA GLN A 194 7.24 -19.62 4.18
C GLN A 194 6.69 -21.03 4.07
N ASN A 195 7.44 -22.03 4.54
CA ASN A 195 7.02 -23.43 4.52
C ASN A 195 6.55 -23.94 5.91
N GLY A 196 6.45 -23.03 6.88
CA GLY A 196 6.10 -23.33 8.27
C GLY A 196 4.62 -23.63 8.49
N GLU A 197 4.31 -24.15 9.67
CA GLU A 197 2.93 -24.47 10.07
C GLU A 197 1.98 -23.26 10.08
N PRO A 198 2.38 -22.03 10.49
CA PRO A 198 1.45 -20.90 10.54
C PRO A 198 0.75 -20.61 9.20
N ILE A 199 1.50 -20.55 8.09
CA ILE A 199 0.94 -20.31 6.76
C ILE A 199 0.14 -21.53 6.25
N LYS A 200 0.63 -22.75 6.47
CA LYS A 200 -0.09 -23.99 6.10
C LYS A 200 -1.44 -24.08 6.80
N ASN A 201 -1.50 -23.71 8.07
CA ASN A 201 -2.74 -23.67 8.83
C ASN A 201 -3.74 -22.64 8.26
N VAL A 202 -3.28 -21.45 7.87
CA VAL A 202 -4.13 -20.45 7.18
C VAL A 202 -4.66 -21.01 5.87
N GLN A 203 -3.78 -21.58 5.03
CA GLN A 203 -4.17 -22.18 3.75
C GLN A 203 -5.20 -23.30 3.92
N ARG A 204 -5.05 -24.14 4.96
CA ARG A 204 -6.01 -25.19 5.32
C ARG A 204 -7.37 -24.62 5.73
N ILE A 205 -7.38 -23.59 6.59
CA ILE A 205 -8.62 -22.90 6.99
C ILE A 205 -9.36 -22.32 5.78
N PHE A 206 -8.65 -21.71 4.84
CA PHE A 206 -9.25 -21.22 3.58
C PHE A 206 -9.77 -22.36 2.71
N LYS A 207 -8.97 -23.42 2.51
CA LYS A 207 -9.34 -24.59 1.70
C LYS A 207 -10.59 -25.31 2.24
N GLU A 208 -10.72 -25.38 3.56
CA GLU A 208 -11.84 -26.02 4.25
C GLU A 208 -13.05 -25.07 4.44
N ASN A 209 -13.00 -23.85 3.90
CA ASN A 209 -14.03 -22.80 4.08
C ASN A 209 -14.34 -22.46 5.54
N ARG A 210 -13.35 -22.59 6.44
CA ARG A 210 -13.50 -22.31 7.88
C ARG A 210 -13.04 -20.90 8.28
N VAL A 211 -12.85 -19.99 7.32
CA VAL A 211 -12.33 -18.64 7.60
C VAL A 211 -13.23 -17.88 8.58
N PHE A 212 -14.55 -17.88 8.34
CA PHE A 212 -15.52 -17.14 9.17
C PHE A 212 -15.66 -17.70 10.60
N SER A 213 -15.43 -19.00 10.78
CA SER A 213 -15.43 -19.67 12.10
C SER A 213 -14.05 -19.74 12.76
N SER A 214 -13.01 -19.17 12.13
CA SER A 214 -11.65 -19.16 12.67
C SER A 214 -11.37 -17.96 13.57
N ASN A 215 -10.18 -17.96 14.18
CA ASN A 215 -9.63 -16.81 14.90
C ASN A 215 -8.72 -15.93 14.03
N LEU A 216 -8.68 -16.15 12.72
CA LEU A 216 -7.88 -15.34 11.82
C LEU A 216 -8.47 -13.93 11.69
N ILE A 217 -7.59 -12.93 11.61
CA ILE A 217 -7.98 -11.55 11.26
C ILE A 217 -8.74 -11.50 9.91
N CYS A 218 -8.48 -12.45 9.02
CA CYS A 218 -9.12 -12.58 7.72
C CYS A 218 -10.65 -12.72 7.79
N LYS A 219 -11.22 -13.22 8.90
CA LYS A 219 -12.67 -13.46 9.03
C LYS A 219 -13.54 -12.22 8.88
N VAL A 220 -12.96 -11.04 9.11
CA VAL A 220 -13.59 -9.72 8.96
C VAL A 220 -12.88 -8.85 7.91
N CYS A 221 -11.95 -9.42 7.15
CA CYS A 221 -11.21 -8.67 6.13
C CYS A 221 -12.11 -8.46 4.91
N ASP A 222 -12.22 -7.22 4.44
CA ASP A 222 -13.06 -6.97 3.27
C ASP A 222 -12.45 -7.51 1.95
N GLN A 223 -11.19 -7.93 1.95
CA GLN A 223 -10.46 -8.41 0.77
C GLN A 223 -10.65 -9.90 0.49
N ILE A 224 -11.33 -10.64 1.39
CA ILE A 224 -11.59 -12.07 1.19
C ILE A 224 -12.88 -12.34 0.38
N THR A 225 -13.62 -11.27 0.09
CA THR A 225 -14.85 -11.25 -0.71
C THR A 225 -14.69 -10.34 -1.91
N ASP A 226 -15.68 -10.32 -2.81
CA ASP A 226 -15.64 -9.41 -3.96
C ASP A 226 -15.57 -7.95 -3.50
N ARG A 227 -14.59 -7.24 -4.06
CA ARG A 227 -14.32 -5.81 -3.87
C ARG A 227 -13.99 -5.14 -5.20
N SER A 228 -14.46 -5.70 -6.31
CA SER A 228 -14.27 -5.15 -7.66
C SER A 228 -14.61 -3.65 -7.76
N ASP A 229 -15.49 -3.16 -6.89
CA ASP A 229 -15.90 -1.76 -6.74
C ASP A 229 -14.90 -0.84 -6.01
N SER A 230 -13.83 -1.38 -5.42
CA SER A 230 -12.92 -0.64 -4.55
C SER A 230 -11.97 0.29 -5.30
N LEU A 231 -11.60 -0.04 -6.54
CA LEU A 231 -10.89 0.87 -7.43
C LEU A 231 -11.91 1.71 -8.19
N VAL A 232 -11.96 3.00 -7.87
CA VAL A 232 -12.89 3.95 -8.51
C VAL A 232 -12.33 4.46 -9.83
N TYR A 233 -11.03 4.73 -9.88
CA TYR A 233 -10.38 5.23 -11.07
C TYR A 233 -8.90 4.85 -11.11
N SER A 234 -8.39 4.49 -12.29
CA SER A 234 -6.97 4.51 -12.59
C SER A 234 -6.73 4.78 -14.07
N ASN A 235 -5.69 5.53 -14.38
CA ASN A 235 -5.20 5.69 -15.76
C ASN A 235 -4.22 4.58 -16.17
N ALA A 236 -4.05 3.53 -15.35
CA ALA A 236 -3.19 2.38 -15.59
C ALA A 236 -3.96 1.06 -15.38
N PRO A 237 -3.53 -0.06 -16.00
CA PRO A 237 -4.23 -1.34 -15.90
C PRO A 237 -4.01 -1.99 -14.54
N VAL A 238 -4.88 -1.67 -13.57
CA VAL A 238 -4.86 -2.18 -12.19
C VAL A 238 -6.02 -3.16 -12.01
N GLU A 239 -5.74 -4.34 -11.45
CA GLU A 239 -6.76 -5.36 -11.22
C GLU A 239 -7.04 -5.57 -9.72
N VAL A 240 -8.26 -5.31 -9.28
CA VAL A 240 -8.62 -5.52 -7.86
C VAL A 240 -8.47 -6.99 -7.45
N GLY A 241 -8.01 -7.23 -6.22
CA GLY A 241 -7.84 -8.59 -5.67
C GLY A 241 -6.58 -9.32 -6.15
N LYS A 242 -5.79 -8.72 -7.06
CA LYS A 242 -4.47 -9.20 -7.45
C LYS A 242 -3.35 -8.37 -6.84
N THR A 243 -2.14 -8.95 -6.79
CA THR A 243 -0.94 -8.20 -6.41
C THR A 243 -0.57 -7.21 -7.52
N ASN A 244 -1.05 -5.97 -7.41
CA ASN A 244 -0.71 -4.87 -8.32
C ASN A 244 0.63 -4.23 -7.92
N ASN A 245 1.71 -5.00 -8.01
CA ASN A 245 3.04 -4.44 -7.80
C ASN A 245 3.40 -3.58 -9.01
N VAL A 246 3.27 -2.25 -8.86
CA VAL A 246 3.54 -1.26 -9.90
C VAL A 246 4.94 -1.48 -10.50
N ALA A 247 5.93 -1.78 -9.65
CA ALA A 247 7.31 -1.99 -10.09
C ALA A 247 7.51 -3.21 -11.01
N LYS A 248 6.61 -4.20 -10.99
CA LYS A 248 6.64 -5.33 -11.95
C LYS A 248 6.17 -4.93 -13.36
N ARG A 249 5.39 -3.85 -13.46
CA ARG A 249 4.85 -3.33 -14.73
C ARG A 249 5.77 -2.28 -15.35
N VAL A 250 6.63 -1.66 -14.55
CA VAL A 250 7.49 -0.55 -14.95
C VAL A 250 8.86 -1.06 -15.40
N ASN A 251 9.12 -0.95 -16.70
CA ASN A 251 10.45 -1.10 -17.27
C ASN A 251 11.13 0.26 -17.32
N LYS A 252 12.20 0.45 -16.53
CA LYS A 252 12.98 1.69 -16.49
C LYS A 252 13.67 1.99 -17.84
N ASN A 253 13.79 0.98 -18.71
CA ASN A 253 14.53 1.04 -19.99
C ASN A 253 13.64 1.35 -21.22
N GLN A 254 12.48 1.99 -21.06
CA GLN A 254 11.63 2.43 -22.18
C GLN A 254 11.59 3.96 -22.37
N LYS A 255 12.52 4.68 -21.73
CA LYS A 255 12.77 6.10 -22.01
C LYS A 255 14.17 6.24 -22.61
N GLU A 256 14.34 5.72 -23.82
CA GLU A 256 15.41 6.10 -24.76
C GLU A 256 14.76 6.64 -26.03
#